data_AF-A0A954V0Y3-F1
#
_entry.id   AF-A0A954V0Y3-F1
#
_cell.length_a   1.000
_cell.length_b   1.000
_cell.length_c   1.000
_cell.angle_alpha   90.00
_cell.angle_beta   90.00
_cell.angle_gamma   90.00
#
_symmetry.space_group_name_H-M   'P 1'
#
loop_
_entity.id
_entity.type
_entity.pdbx_description
1 polymer ?
#
loop_
_entity_poly.entity_id
_entity_poly.type
_entity_poly.pdbx_seq_one_letter_code
_entity_poly.pdbx_strand_id
1 'polypeptide(L)'
;MVYESLSELQVLFLELSRRRLWTLAMSGLLAWATCQASWGQSPSVNRYRQPVQAILTGNPSSPHSPLAGLPSVDLPSVNLLDEHGALREKGTYAGDASLLAPLSAGDREPVGGDASPLESMGPAAGSTNLGSNLPGAAHGAEPASRGGLPAGLDPHAEVFANDLYPSATKCAQCHKKIYDEWRVSAHAYAAVSPMFNKFEQKMTELTQGTVGTFCFRCHAPAAVQMGFPRSGSIVDAPLVFREGVSCVACHRVKEAYGRVNGERRIEPGPIQAPVYGNIGGDGVARAIADKDNFKIKLDPTDKKPGQEIHWEGIKFEQLSESAYCQPCHQVVVQPGVGLEVVWAQYRAGPACKKGIRCQDCHMGLVPGKPLGFEYGAAAEMNGKSVDENRKHSNHMFFGPGNSIAHPGVFPHNEKSYRWTIDQWLEYDWRMGWGTEAFEQALAQGQISAAFPPTWTSADERRDARKVLD
;
A
#
# COMPACT_ATOMS: atom_id res chain seq x y z
N MET A 1 -7.10 53.67 56.09
CA MET A 1 -7.18 52.43 56.89
C MET A 1 -7.75 51.26 56.08
N VAL A 2 -7.36 51.12 54.79
CA VAL A 2 -7.84 50.04 53.88
C VAL A 2 -6.70 49.58 52.94
N TYR A 3 -5.45 49.70 53.36
CA TYR A 3 -4.30 49.22 52.57
C TYR A 3 -3.40 48.22 53.34
N GLU A 4 -3.69 47.94 54.62
CA GLU A 4 -2.98 46.94 55.42
C GLU A 4 -3.72 45.60 55.53
N SER A 5 -4.97 45.50 55.06
CA SER A 5 -5.79 44.27 55.17
C SER A 5 -5.71 43.34 53.96
N LEU A 6 -5.02 43.73 52.88
CA LEU A 6 -4.91 42.92 51.65
C LEU A 6 -3.61 42.09 51.58
N SER A 7 -2.56 42.47 52.33
CA SER A 7 -1.31 41.72 52.40
C SER A 7 -1.40 40.47 53.29
N GLU A 8 -2.19 40.50 54.37
CA GLU A 8 -2.34 39.34 55.27
C GLU A 8 -3.17 38.21 54.66
N LEU A 9 -4.15 38.53 53.82
CA LEU A 9 -4.98 37.54 53.11
C LEU A 9 -4.21 36.78 52.02
N GLN A 10 -3.23 37.41 51.36
CA GLN A 10 -2.39 36.74 50.36
C GLN A 10 -1.37 35.79 50.98
N VAL A 11 -0.82 36.13 52.16
CA VAL A 11 0.10 35.25 52.89
C VAL A 11 -0.64 34.00 53.41
N LEU A 12 -1.85 34.17 53.94
CA LEU A 12 -2.67 33.04 54.42
C LEU A 12 -3.03 32.04 53.30
N PHE A 13 -3.27 32.53 52.08
CA PHE A 13 -3.62 31.69 50.92
C PHE A 13 -2.41 30.87 50.40
N LEU A 14 -1.22 31.45 50.45
CA LEU A 14 0.04 30.78 50.11
C LEU A 14 0.45 29.72 51.15
N GLU A 15 0.13 29.95 52.42
CA GLU A 15 0.43 29.01 53.50
C GLU A 15 -0.54 27.82 53.53
N LEU A 16 -1.82 28.05 53.24
CA LEU A 16 -2.84 27.00 53.11
C LEU A 16 -2.62 26.10 51.88
N SER A 17 -2.14 26.66 50.77
CA SER A 17 -1.81 25.90 49.56
C SER A 17 -0.55 25.05 49.73
N ARG A 18 0.48 25.55 50.44
CA ARG A 18 1.65 24.75 50.82
C ARG A 18 1.31 23.60 51.76
N ARG A 19 0.44 23.81 52.75
CA ARG A 19 0.02 22.73 53.67
C ARG A 19 -0.77 21.61 52.96
N ARG A 20 -1.64 21.95 52.00
CA ARG A 20 -2.38 20.94 51.19
C ARG A 20 -1.49 20.14 50.25
N LEU A 21 -0.46 20.76 49.65
CA LEU A 21 0.52 20.07 48.81
C LEU A 21 1.39 19.08 49.61
N TRP A 22 1.74 19.42 50.85
CA TRP A 22 2.47 18.52 51.75
C TRP A 22 1.62 17.33 52.23
N THR A 23 0.32 17.51 52.48
CA THR A 23 -0.56 16.40 52.88
C THR A 23 -0.79 15.41 51.72
N LEU A 24 -0.89 15.89 50.48
CA LEU A 24 -1.00 15.04 49.29
C LEU A 24 0.30 14.30 48.96
N ALA A 25 1.46 14.92 49.15
CA ALA A 25 2.76 14.27 48.94
C ALA A 25 3.04 13.16 49.96
N MET A 26 2.71 13.36 51.25
CA MET A 26 2.88 12.30 52.26
C MET A 26 1.87 11.15 52.11
N SER A 27 0.66 11.42 51.61
CA SER A 27 -0.33 10.37 51.30
C SER A 27 0.12 9.47 50.13
N GLY A 28 0.81 10.04 49.14
CA GLY A 28 1.36 9.28 48.00
C GLY A 28 2.56 8.40 48.37
N LEU A 29 3.41 8.85 49.30
CA LEU A 29 4.57 8.09 49.78
C LEU A 29 4.16 6.90 50.67
N LEU A 30 3.10 7.03 51.47
CA LEU A 30 2.56 5.90 52.25
C LEU A 30 1.90 4.83 51.35
N ALA A 31 1.18 5.25 50.29
CA ALA A 31 0.54 4.35 49.33
C ALA A 31 1.56 3.58 48.47
N TRP A 32 2.72 4.18 48.16
CA TRP A 32 3.81 3.52 47.45
C TRP A 32 4.55 2.49 48.32
N ALA A 33 4.77 2.80 49.61
CA ALA A 33 5.40 1.89 50.56
C ALA A 33 4.54 0.65 50.89
N THR A 34 3.21 0.78 50.92
CA THR A 34 2.30 -0.37 51.10
C THR A 34 2.16 -1.25 49.85
N CYS A 35 2.45 -0.72 48.66
CA CYS A 35 2.42 -1.48 47.41
C CYS A 35 3.71 -2.31 47.20
N GLN A 36 4.85 -1.89 47.75
CA GLN A 36 6.08 -2.70 47.73
C GLN A 36 6.07 -3.87 48.74
N ALA A 37 5.33 -3.76 49.85
CA ALA A 37 5.24 -4.81 50.87
C ALA A 37 4.34 -6.01 50.48
N SER A 38 3.51 -5.88 49.44
CA SER A 38 2.56 -6.91 48.98
C SER A 38 3.05 -7.72 47.76
N TRP A 39 4.23 -7.41 47.22
CA TRP A 39 4.87 -8.12 46.10
C TRP A 39 5.92 -9.16 46.52
N GLY A 40 6.07 -9.42 47.82
CA GLY A 40 7.10 -10.30 48.38
C GLY A 40 6.68 -11.74 48.70
N GLN A 41 5.42 -12.14 48.50
CA GLN A 41 4.93 -13.46 48.92
C GLN A 41 4.02 -14.15 47.89
N SER A 42 4.49 -14.30 46.64
CA SER A 42 3.87 -15.19 45.65
C SER A 42 4.88 -16.21 45.12
N PRO A 43 4.63 -17.54 45.23
CA PRO A 43 5.60 -18.58 44.85
C PRO A 43 5.92 -18.69 43.35
N SER A 44 5.28 -17.90 42.49
CA SER A 44 5.41 -18.00 41.03
C SER A 44 6.44 -17.06 40.38
N VAL A 45 7.10 -16.18 41.15
CA VAL A 45 8.04 -15.16 40.61
C VAL A 45 9.52 -15.56 40.78
N ASN A 46 9.82 -16.66 41.49
CA ASN A 46 11.20 -17.07 41.80
C ASN A 46 11.86 -18.01 40.76
N ARG A 47 11.27 -18.23 39.58
CA ARG A 47 11.80 -19.17 38.56
C ARG A 47 12.48 -18.50 37.36
N TYR A 48 12.61 -17.17 37.34
CA TYR A 48 13.21 -16.43 36.21
C TYR A 48 14.26 -15.38 36.59
N ARG A 49 14.86 -15.48 37.78
CA ARG A 49 16.09 -14.76 38.11
C ARG A 49 17.26 -15.74 38.05
N GLN A 50 18.17 -15.50 37.09
CA GLN A 50 19.44 -16.19 36.75
C GLN A 50 19.28 -17.27 35.64
N PRO A 51 20.12 -17.24 34.57
CA PRO A 51 21.49 -16.69 34.54
C PRO A 51 21.72 -15.59 33.48
N VAL A 52 22.05 -14.37 33.94
CA VAL A 52 22.77 -13.33 33.16
C VAL A 52 24.11 -13.01 33.83
N GLN A 53 24.63 -13.91 34.68
CA GLN A 53 25.81 -13.64 35.49
C GLN A 53 26.82 -14.80 35.48
N ALA A 54 27.02 -15.42 34.31
CA ALA A 54 27.98 -16.51 34.12
C ALA A 54 28.80 -16.42 32.80
N ILE A 55 29.03 -15.21 32.26
CA ILE A 55 29.93 -14.99 31.09
C ILE A 55 31.04 -13.96 31.44
N LEU A 56 31.42 -13.81 32.71
CA LEU A 56 32.53 -12.90 33.10
C LEU A 56 33.58 -13.51 34.04
N THR A 57 33.58 -14.82 34.27
CA THR A 57 34.67 -15.49 35.01
C THR A 57 35.00 -16.82 34.36
N GLY A 58 36.06 -16.84 33.55
CA GLY A 58 36.53 -18.07 32.91
C GLY A 58 37.07 -19.07 33.92
N ASN A 59 36.61 -20.33 33.83
CA ASN A 59 37.47 -21.51 34.01
C ASN A 59 36.77 -22.74 33.39
N PRO A 60 37.51 -23.70 32.78
CA PRO A 60 36.99 -24.69 31.86
C PRO A 60 36.74 -26.05 32.52
N SER A 61 35.70 -26.77 32.07
CA SER A 61 35.59 -28.22 32.23
C SER A 61 34.64 -28.80 31.17
N SER A 62 35.21 -29.15 30.01
CA SER A 62 34.93 -30.26 29.06
C SER A 62 33.52 -30.86 28.83
N PRO A 63 33.30 -31.59 27.71
CA PRO A 63 33.70 -31.38 26.32
C PRO A 63 32.54 -31.60 25.32
N HIS A 64 32.82 -31.42 24.01
CA HIS A 64 32.02 -31.72 22.81
C HIS A 64 31.38 -30.53 22.08
N SER A 65 32.15 -29.91 21.20
CA SER A 65 31.67 -29.35 19.93
C SER A 65 32.80 -29.38 18.89
N PRO A 66 32.60 -30.00 17.71
CA PRO A 66 33.47 -29.76 16.57
C PRO A 66 32.96 -28.52 15.83
N LEU A 67 33.86 -27.60 15.49
CA LEU A 67 33.83 -26.66 14.36
C LEU A 67 34.73 -25.46 14.71
N ALA A 68 36.03 -25.65 14.46
CA ALA A 68 37.00 -24.57 14.39
C ALA A 68 37.37 -24.37 12.92
N GLY A 69 37.30 -23.13 12.43
CA GLY A 69 37.88 -22.75 11.14
C GLY A 69 37.03 -21.78 10.32
N LEU A 70 36.99 -20.50 10.70
CA LEU A 70 36.76 -19.40 9.77
C LEU A 70 37.64 -18.20 10.18
N PRO A 71 38.29 -17.51 9.23
CA PRO A 71 39.19 -16.39 9.52
C PRO A 71 38.42 -15.11 9.88
N SER A 72 38.98 -14.33 10.80
CA SER A 72 38.52 -12.98 11.17
C SER A 72 38.65 -12.02 9.99
N VAL A 73 37.57 -11.32 9.65
CA VAL A 73 37.57 -10.23 8.67
C VAL A 73 37.40 -8.92 9.44
N ASP A 74 38.37 -8.02 9.30
CA ASP A 74 38.36 -6.67 9.88
C ASP A 74 37.25 -5.82 9.24
N LEU A 75 36.43 -5.17 10.07
CA LEU A 75 35.45 -4.17 9.65
C LEU A 75 36.10 -2.78 9.61
N PRO A 76 35.92 -1.98 8.54
CA PRO A 76 36.39 -0.60 8.53
C PRO A 76 35.49 0.31 9.40
N SER A 77 36.13 1.23 10.11
CA SER A 77 35.53 2.25 10.96
C SER A 77 34.69 3.25 10.17
N VAL A 78 33.52 3.61 10.70
CA VAL A 78 32.59 4.59 10.13
C VAL A 78 32.78 5.93 10.84
N ASN A 79 33.10 6.99 10.11
CA ASN A 79 33.15 8.35 10.64
C ASN A 79 31.73 8.95 10.73
N LEU A 80 31.38 9.46 11.91
CA LEU A 80 30.18 10.25 12.18
C LEU A 80 30.44 11.71 11.77
N LEU A 81 29.50 12.33 11.05
CA LEU A 81 29.47 13.77 10.77
C LEU A 81 28.83 14.49 11.97
N ASP A 82 29.36 15.66 12.34
CA ASP A 82 28.77 16.54 13.36
C ASP A 82 27.93 17.68 12.74
N GLU A 83 27.20 18.35 13.62
CA GLU A 83 25.97 19.10 13.36
C GLU A 83 26.13 20.52 12.78
N HIS A 84 27.32 20.89 12.26
CA HIS A 84 27.55 22.25 11.77
C HIS A 84 28.32 22.42 10.45
N GLY A 85 28.48 21.36 9.64
CA GLY A 85 28.76 21.44 8.19
C GLY A 85 29.71 22.54 7.71
N ALA A 86 31.03 22.32 7.77
CA ALA A 86 32.02 23.01 6.92
C ALA A 86 33.31 22.19 6.71
N LEU A 87 33.87 22.28 5.49
CA LEU A 87 34.93 21.45 4.88
C LEU A 87 36.37 21.84 5.27
N ARG A 88 37.30 20.86 5.22
CA ARG A 88 38.72 21.11 4.92
C ARG A 88 39.32 20.03 3.99
N GLU A 89 39.93 20.51 2.91
CA GLU A 89 40.87 19.84 1.97
C GLU A 89 42.12 19.29 2.69
N LYS A 90 42.89 18.30 2.19
CA LYS A 90 43.37 18.02 0.82
C LYS A 90 43.97 16.59 0.75
N GLY A 91 43.89 15.89 -0.39
CA GLY A 91 44.76 14.73 -0.64
C GLY A 91 44.33 13.68 -1.69
N THR A 92 44.37 14.06 -2.97
CA THR A 92 44.59 13.24 -4.20
C THR A 92 44.08 11.79 -4.30
N TYR A 93 43.12 11.56 -5.21
CA TYR A 93 43.06 10.35 -6.04
C TYR A 93 42.68 10.74 -7.47
N ALA A 94 43.51 10.33 -8.43
CA ALA A 94 43.26 10.42 -9.86
C ALA A 94 42.29 9.31 -10.27
N GLY A 95 41.17 9.67 -10.91
CA GLY A 95 40.24 8.74 -11.51
C GLY A 95 40.14 9.02 -13.01
N ASP A 96 40.65 8.09 -13.80
CA ASP A 96 40.53 8.10 -15.26
C ASP A 96 39.08 7.84 -15.67
N ALA A 97 38.60 8.68 -16.59
CA ALA A 97 37.35 8.53 -17.29
C ALA A 97 37.59 7.65 -18.53
N SER A 98 37.06 6.41 -18.53
CA SER A 98 36.81 5.66 -19.77
C SER A 98 36.01 4.39 -19.47
N LEU A 99 34.68 4.49 -19.37
CA LEU A 99 33.79 3.34 -19.59
C LEU A 99 32.44 3.78 -20.17
N LEU A 100 32.47 4.44 -21.33
CA LEU A 100 31.32 4.51 -22.25
C LEU A 100 31.84 4.62 -23.70
N ALA A 101 31.90 3.49 -24.40
CA ALA A 101 31.83 3.43 -25.87
C ALA A 101 31.34 2.03 -26.31
N PRO A 102 30.50 1.92 -27.36
CA PRO A 102 29.81 0.69 -27.75
C PRO A 102 30.68 -0.19 -28.67
N LEU A 103 30.60 -1.51 -28.53
CA LEU A 103 31.21 -2.45 -29.47
C LEU A 103 30.21 -2.84 -30.56
N SER A 104 30.66 -2.64 -31.80
CA SER A 104 29.99 -2.97 -33.06
C SER A 104 30.08 -4.47 -33.40
N ALA A 105 29.18 -4.87 -34.30
CA ALA A 105 28.96 -6.19 -34.87
C ALA A 105 30.22 -6.92 -35.42
N GLY A 106 30.18 -8.25 -35.30
CA GLY A 106 31.10 -9.18 -35.97
C GLY A 106 30.82 -10.64 -35.60
N ASP A 107 30.27 -11.37 -36.59
CA ASP A 107 30.46 -12.80 -36.88
C ASP A 107 29.93 -13.89 -35.93
N ARG A 108 28.71 -14.39 -36.23
CA ARG A 108 28.40 -15.84 -36.11
C ARG A 108 27.41 -16.28 -37.22
N GLU A 109 27.92 -17.12 -38.12
CA GLU A 109 27.15 -17.91 -39.10
C GLU A 109 26.57 -19.21 -38.46
N PRO A 110 25.60 -19.89 -39.10
CA PRO A 110 24.49 -20.59 -38.43
C PRO A 110 24.65 -22.11 -38.33
N VAL A 111 23.91 -22.73 -37.41
CA VAL A 111 23.59 -24.16 -37.44
C VAL A 111 22.09 -24.32 -37.21
N GLY A 112 21.41 -24.92 -38.19
CA GLY A 112 19.97 -25.13 -38.22
C GLY A 112 19.47 -26.31 -37.39
N GLY A 113 18.14 -26.41 -37.32
CA GLY A 113 17.45 -27.51 -36.66
C GLY A 113 15.96 -27.24 -36.45
N ASP A 114 15.20 -27.41 -37.53
CA ASP A 114 13.85 -27.97 -37.59
C ASP A 114 12.61 -27.18 -37.14
N ALA A 115 11.70 -27.07 -38.12
CA ALA A 115 10.41 -26.40 -38.12
C ALA A 115 9.30 -27.23 -37.44
N SER A 116 8.21 -26.55 -37.05
CA SER A 116 6.80 -26.81 -37.46
C SER A 116 5.81 -26.04 -36.54
N PRO A 117 4.51 -25.90 -36.86
CA PRO A 117 3.97 -24.93 -37.84
C PRO A 117 2.60 -24.37 -37.37
N LEU A 118 2.49 -23.10 -36.94
CA LEU A 118 1.16 -22.57 -36.54
C LEU A 118 0.93 -21.08 -36.79
N GLU A 119 1.51 -20.54 -37.85
CA GLU A 119 1.23 -19.17 -38.30
C GLU A 119 0.75 -19.15 -39.75
N SER A 120 -0.50 -19.57 -39.96
CA SER A 120 -1.24 -19.12 -41.12
C SER A 120 -2.73 -19.17 -40.83
N MET A 121 -3.26 -18.11 -40.21
CA MET A 121 -4.64 -17.64 -40.42
C MET A 121 -4.93 -16.42 -39.53
N GLY A 122 -4.77 -15.22 -40.09
CA GLY A 122 -5.38 -14.00 -39.57
C GLY A 122 -5.83 -13.15 -40.77
N PRO A 123 -7.08 -12.65 -40.81
CA PRO A 123 -7.47 -11.68 -41.82
C PRO A 123 -6.92 -10.31 -41.45
N ALA A 124 -6.39 -9.62 -42.47
CA ALA A 124 -5.97 -8.23 -42.41
C ALA A 124 -7.17 -7.27 -42.37
N ALA A 125 -7.12 -6.28 -41.48
CA ALA A 125 -7.83 -5.00 -41.58
C ALA A 125 -7.07 -4.03 -40.64
N GLY A 126 -6.64 -2.83 -41.03
CA GLY A 126 -7.33 -1.85 -41.86
C GLY A 126 -7.67 -0.66 -40.95
N SER A 127 -6.75 0.31 -40.84
CA SER A 127 -6.90 1.57 -40.12
C SER A 127 -8.13 2.37 -40.58
N THR A 128 -8.89 2.97 -39.65
CA THR A 128 -9.42 4.34 -39.83
C THR A 128 -9.63 5.05 -38.48
N ASN A 129 -9.43 6.35 -38.54
CA ASN A 129 -9.35 7.36 -37.49
C ASN A 129 -10.73 7.94 -37.16
N LEU A 130 -11.05 8.23 -35.89
CA LEU A 130 -12.10 9.15 -35.39
C LEU A 130 -11.67 9.52 -33.96
N GLY A 131 -11.28 10.76 -33.63
CA GLY A 131 -12.12 11.95 -33.69
C GLY A 131 -12.67 12.26 -32.29
N SER A 132 -11.99 13.17 -31.57
CA SER A 132 -12.45 14.01 -30.46
C SER A 132 -13.76 13.63 -29.75
N ASN A 133 -13.67 13.26 -28.47
CA ASN A 133 -14.60 13.70 -27.42
C ASN A 133 -13.98 13.33 -26.05
N LEU A 134 -13.76 14.33 -25.20
CA LEU A 134 -13.70 14.13 -23.74
C LEU A 134 -15.09 14.47 -23.20
N PRO A 135 -16.05 13.52 -23.09
CA PRO A 135 -17.17 13.68 -22.18
C PRO A 135 -16.73 13.29 -20.76
N GLY A 136 -17.24 14.02 -19.78
CA GLY A 136 -16.93 13.83 -18.36
C GLY A 136 -16.97 12.37 -17.94
N ALA A 137 -15.87 11.92 -17.33
CA ALA A 137 -15.70 10.56 -16.85
C ALA A 137 -16.78 10.21 -15.82
N ALA A 138 -17.69 9.33 -16.22
CA ALA A 138 -18.34 8.43 -15.27
C ALA A 138 -17.25 7.46 -14.76
N HIS A 139 -17.22 7.22 -13.45
CA HIS A 139 -16.36 6.18 -12.87
C HIS A 139 -16.75 4.81 -13.42
N GLY A 140 -15.76 4.00 -13.78
CA GLY A 140 -15.91 2.63 -14.22
C GLY A 140 -15.98 2.41 -15.73
N ALA A 141 -15.31 3.24 -16.54
CA ALA A 141 -15.03 2.81 -17.91
C ALA A 141 -13.95 1.70 -17.87
N GLU A 142 -14.16 0.58 -18.58
CA GLU A 142 -13.11 -0.43 -18.68
C GLU A 142 -11.85 0.23 -19.28
N PRO A 143 -10.66 0.02 -18.67
CA PRO A 143 -9.43 0.51 -19.27
C PRO A 143 -9.33 -0.09 -20.66
N ALA A 144 -9.03 0.73 -21.66
CA ALA A 144 -8.79 0.23 -23.01
C ALA A 144 -7.76 -0.90 -22.94
N SER A 145 -8.10 -2.07 -23.48
CA SER A 145 -7.17 -3.20 -23.58
C SER A 145 -5.89 -2.69 -24.22
N ARG A 146 -4.76 -2.87 -23.54
CA ARG A 146 -3.47 -2.39 -24.02
C ARG A 146 -3.20 -2.99 -25.39
N GLY A 147 -3.21 -2.16 -26.42
CA GLY A 147 -2.59 -2.51 -27.69
C GLY A 147 -1.09 -2.65 -27.45
N GLY A 148 -0.57 -3.87 -27.58
CA GLY A 148 0.86 -4.16 -27.44
C GLY A 148 1.31 -4.41 -26.01
N LEU A 149 0.84 -5.51 -25.41
CA LEU A 149 1.61 -6.10 -24.31
C LEU A 149 3.04 -6.41 -24.80
N PRO A 150 4.07 -6.26 -23.95
CA PRO A 150 5.42 -6.74 -24.25
C PRO A 150 5.39 -8.15 -24.83
N ALA A 151 6.24 -8.42 -25.84
CA ALA A 151 6.32 -9.73 -26.47
C ALA A 151 6.49 -10.83 -25.40
N GLY A 152 5.53 -11.75 -25.30
CA GLY A 152 5.52 -12.86 -24.35
C GLY A 152 4.47 -12.79 -23.22
N LEU A 153 3.70 -11.72 -23.10
CA LEU A 153 2.52 -11.66 -22.22
C LEU A 153 1.24 -12.01 -23.01
N ASP A 154 0.44 -12.94 -22.50
CA ASP A 154 -0.82 -13.39 -23.13
C ASP A 154 -1.77 -12.20 -23.37
N PRO A 155 -2.25 -11.96 -24.61
CA PRO A 155 -3.20 -10.89 -24.90
C PRO A 155 -4.49 -10.94 -24.07
N HIS A 156 -4.82 -12.10 -23.48
CA HIS A 156 -5.97 -12.28 -22.60
C HIS A 156 -5.64 -12.12 -21.11
N ALA A 157 -4.39 -11.91 -20.71
CA ALA A 157 -3.97 -11.88 -19.31
C ALA A 157 -4.73 -10.83 -18.48
N GLU A 158 -5.00 -9.66 -19.06
CA GLU A 158 -5.78 -8.59 -18.43
C GLU A 158 -7.22 -9.03 -18.18
N VAL A 159 -7.87 -9.62 -19.19
CA VAL A 159 -9.26 -10.09 -19.10
C VAL A 159 -9.36 -11.24 -18.10
N PHE A 160 -8.48 -12.23 -18.22
CA PHE A 160 -8.45 -13.39 -17.32
C PHE A 160 -8.20 -12.98 -15.86
N ALA A 161 -7.28 -12.05 -15.61
CA ALA A 161 -7.06 -11.51 -14.28
C ALA A 161 -8.27 -10.75 -13.76
N ASN A 162 -8.91 -9.92 -14.58
CA ASN A 162 -10.11 -9.16 -14.19
C ASN A 162 -11.36 -10.04 -13.99
N ASP A 163 -11.46 -11.18 -14.67
CA ASP A 163 -12.55 -12.15 -14.49
C ASP A 163 -12.39 -12.97 -13.21
N LEU A 164 -11.17 -13.30 -12.80
CA LEU A 164 -10.92 -14.00 -11.54
C LEU A 164 -10.81 -13.04 -10.36
N TYR A 165 -10.34 -11.82 -10.59
CA TYR A 165 -10.14 -10.78 -9.58
C TYR A 165 -10.51 -9.43 -10.20
N PRO A 166 -11.77 -8.99 -10.05
CA PRO A 166 -12.21 -7.72 -10.60
C PRO A 166 -11.37 -6.53 -10.09
N SER A 167 -10.91 -5.70 -11.03
CA SER A 167 -10.29 -4.40 -10.74
C SER A 167 -11.22 -3.53 -9.86
N ALA A 168 -10.61 -2.70 -9.01
CA ALA A 168 -11.30 -1.71 -8.18
C ALA A 168 -12.17 -0.73 -9.01
N THR A 169 -11.86 -0.51 -10.28
CA THR A 169 -12.68 0.30 -11.20
C THR A 169 -14.07 -0.27 -11.42
N LYS A 170 -14.23 -1.61 -11.44
CA LYS A 170 -15.55 -2.25 -11.48
C LYS A 170 -16.32 -2.00 -10.19
N CYS A 171 -15.64 -1.97 -9.04
CA CYS A 171 -16.25 -1.61 -7.76
C CYS A 171 -16.67 -0.13 -7.71
N ALA A 172 -15.90 0.76 -8.35
CA ALA A 172 -16.13 2.20 -8.38
C ALA A 172 -17.46 2.60 -9.03
N GLN A 173 -18.00 1.76 -9.93
CA GLN A 173 -19.30 1.97 -10.58
C GLN A 173 -20.46 2.10 -9.58
N CYS A 174 -20.37 1.40 -8.44
CA CYS A 174 -21.39 1.41 -7.39
C CYS A 174 -20.87 2.00 -6.06
N HIS A 175 -19.58 1.84 -5.76
CA HIS A 175 -18.97 2.23 -4.50
C HIS A 175 -17.99 3.40 -4.67
N LYS A 176 -18.45 4.46 -5.35
CA LYS A 176 -17.61 5.61 -5.75
C LYS A 176 -16.84 6.24 -4.59
N LYS A 177 -17.53 6.55 -3.47
CA LYS A 177 -16.88 7.18 -2.30
C LYS A 177 -15.76 6.31 -1.71
N ILE A 178 -16.03 5.01 -1.56
CA ILE A 178 -15.04 4.03 -1.07
C ILE A 178 -13.85 3.95 -2.03
N TYR A 179 -14.10 3.91 -3.33
CA TYR A 179 -13.06 3.91 -4.34
C TYR A 179 -12.21 5.19 -4.29
N ASP A 180 -12.84 6.37 -4.15
CA ASP A 180 -12.13 7.65 -4.09
C ASP A 180 -11.23 7.77 -2.85
N GLU A 181 -11.63 7.18 -1.73
CA GLU A 181 -10.78 7.07 -0.54
C GLU A 181 -9.64 6.05 -0.75
N TRP A 182 -9.95 4.88 -1.31
CA TRP A 182 -8.97 3.82 -1.51
C TRP A 182 -7.91 4.19 -2.55
N ARG A 183 -8.28 4.76 -3.70
CA ARG A 183 -7.39 4.99 -4.85
C ARG A 183 -6.19 5.90 -4.56
N VAL A 184 -6.26 6.69 -3.49
CA VAL A 184 -5.19 7.58 -3.00
C VAL A 184 -4.50 7.06 -1.74
N SER A 185 -4.91 5.89 -1.23
CA SER A 185 -4.38 5.28 -0.01
C SER A 185 -3.01 4.60 -0.21
N ALA A 186 -2.30 4.38 0.90
CA ALA A 186 -1.07 3.59 0.89
C ALA A 186 -1.29 2.14 0.45
N HIS A 187 -2.49 1.59 0.66
CA HIS A 187 -2.88 0.25 0.20
C HIS A 187 -2.94 0.17 -1.33
N ALA A 188 -3.55 1.18 -1.97
CA ALA A 188 -3.60 1.24 -3.43
C ALA A 188 -2.22 1.57 -4.04
N TYR A 189 -1.38 2.29 -3.30
CA TYR A 189 -0.01 2.62 -3.70
C TYR A 189 0.98 1.44 -3.59
N ALA A 190 0.63 0.39 -2.83
CA ALA A 190 1.58 -0.60 -2.33
C ALA A 190 2.43 -1.28 -3.42
N ALA A 191 1.85 -1.59 -4.58
CA ALA A 191 2.54 -2.23 -5.70
C ALA A 191 3.32 -1.26 -6.61
N VAL A 192 2.86 -0.01 -6.72
CA VAL A 192 3.42 0.99 -7.64
C VAL A 192 4.41 1.94 -6.97
N SER A 193 4.68 1.76 -5.68
CA SER A 193 5.67 2.55 -4.94
C SER A 193 7.09 2.34 -5.48
N PRO A 194 7.78 3.39 -5.97
CA PRO A 194 9.15 3.27 -6.47
C PRO A 194 10.13 2.82 -5.38
N MET A 195 9.93 3.25 -4.14
CA MET A 195 10.75 2.80 -3.00
C MET A 195 10.62 1.31 -2.76
N PHE A 196 9.38 0.82 -2.76
CA PHE A 196 9.11 -0.60 -2.60
C PHE A 196 9.72 -1.40 -3.76
N ASN A 197 9.49 -0.99 -5.00
CA ASN A 197 10.03 -1.68 -6.18
C ASN A 197 11.55 -1.73 -6.17
N LYS A 198 12.25 -0.67 -5.73
CA LYS A 198 13.72 -0.70 -5.59
C LYS A 198 14.19 -1.60 -4.45
N PHE A 199 13.49 -1.59 -3.31
CA PHE A 199 13.83 -2.48 -2.20
C PHE A 199 13.60 -3.95 -2.56
N GLU A 200 12.48 -4.25 -3.22
CA GLU A 200 12.13 -5.58 -3.69
C GLU A 200 13.13 -6.09 -4.72
N GLN A 201 13.49 -5.28 -5.74
CA GLN A 201 14.55 -5.61 -6.69
C GLN A 201 15.86 -5.95 -5.98
N LYS A 202 16.27 -5.11 -5.03
CA LYS A 202 17.52 -5.33 -4.30
C LYS A 202 17.48 -6.62 -3.46
N MET A 203 16.37 -6.90 -2.80
CA MET A 203 16.19 -8.14 -2.04
C MET A 203 16.20 -9.35 -2.97
N THR A 204 15.57 -9.27 -4.13
CA THR A 204 15.56 -10.34 -5.13
C THR A 204 16.97 -10.61 -5.66
N GLU A 205 17.78 -9.58 -5.95
CA GLU A 205 19.20 -9.72 -6.32
C GLU A 205 20.03 -10.39 -5.22
N LEU A 206 19.95 -9.89 -3.98
CA LEU A 206 20.75 -10.39 -2.85
C LEU A 206 20.40 -11.83 -2.48
N THR A 207 19.13 -12.20 -2.61
CA THR A 207 18.64 -13.54 -2.28
C THR A 207 18.66 -14.49 -3.49
N GLN A 208 19.10 -14.02 -4.66
CA GLN A 208 19.06 -14.77 -5.92
C GLN A 208 17.66 -15.36 -6.19
N GLY A 209 16.62 -14.59 -5.88
CA GLY A 209 15.22 -14.98 -6.07
C GLY A 209 14.63 -15.90 -4.99
N THR A 210 15.41 -16.38 -4.02
CA THR A 210 14.91 -17.29 -2.95
C THR A 210 13.89 -16.63 -2.01
N VAL A 211 13.83 -15.30 -1.98
CA VAL A 211 12.77 -14.54 -1.28
C VAL A 211 11.36 -14.82 -1.86
N GLY A 212 11.28 -15.33 -3.10
CA GLY A 212 10.03 -15.76 -3.72
C GLY A 212 8.97 -14.67 -3.74
N THR A 213 7.71 -15.04 -3.48
CA THR A 213 6.54 -14.14 -3.47
C THR A 213 6.38 -13.35 -2.16
N PHE A 214 7.34 -13.43 -1.23
CA PHE A 214 7.24 -12.86 0.11
C PHE A 214 6.73 -11.41 0.13
N CYS A 215 7.34 -10.54 -0.68
CA CYS A 215 7.01 -9.12 -0.77
C CYS A 215 5.59 -8.88 -1.30
N PHE A 216 5.20 -9.59 -2.37
CA PHE A 216 3.92 -9.39 -3.06
C PHE A 216 2.72 -9.98 -2.31
N ARG A 217 2.93 -10.88 -1.33
CA ARG A 217 1.83 -11.36 -0.47
C ARG A 217 1.11 -10.23 0.25
N CYS A 218 1.82 -9.17 0.60
CA CYS A 218 1.25 -7.97 1.21
C CYS A 218 1.08 -6.83 0.19
N HIS A 219 2.00 -6.67 -0.77
CA HIS A 219 2.01 -5.50 -1.65
C HIS A 219 1.22 -5.64 -2.95
N ALA A 220 1.03 -6.86 -3.46
CA ALA A 220 0.26 -7.14 -4.67
C ALA A 220 -0.45 -8.51 -4.56
N PRO A 221 -1.39 -8.70 -3.61
CA PRO A 221 -1.88 -10.04 -3.26
C PRO A 221 -2.55 -10.77 -4.43
N ALA A 222 -3.26 -10.06 -5.30
CA ALA A 222 -3.89 -10.64 -6.49
C ALA A 222 -2.86 -11.25 -7.45
N ALA A 223 -1.67 -10.61 -7.59
CA ALA A 223 -0.59 -11.13 -8.43
C ALA A 223 -0.08 -12.47 -7.91
N VAL A 224 0.04 -12.62 -6.58
CA VAL A 224 0.46 -13.89 -5.95
C VAL A 224 -0.57 -14.98 -6.20
N GLN A 225 -1.86 -14.68 -6.07
CA GLN A 225 -2.92 -15.67 -6.26
C GLN A 225 -3.05 -16.14 -7.71
N MET A 226 -2.67 -15.29 -8.66
CA MET A 226 -2.61 -15.62 -10.09
C MET A 226 -1.29 -16.28 -10.50
N GLY A 227 -0.36 -16.50 -9.56
CA GLY A 227 0.94 -17.09 -9.86
C GLY A 227 1.80 -16.21 -10.78
N PHE A 228 1.65 -14.88 -10.72
CA PHE A 228 2.41 -13.96 -11.56
C PHE A 228 3.93 -14.21 -11.37
N PRO A 229 4.69 -14.41 -12.47
CA PRO A 229 6.09 -14.79 -12.38
C PRO A 229 6.92 -13.71 -11.70
N ARG A 230 7.93 -14.14 -10.93
CA ARG A 230 8.79 -13.22 -10.16
C ARG A 230 9.75 -12.41 -11.03
N SER A 231 10.08 -12.91 -12.21
CA SER A 231 10.81 -12.17 -13.24
C SER A 231 9.95 -11.12 -13.94
N GLY A 232 8.62 -11.19 -13.79
CA GLY A 232 7.69 -10.23 -14.38
C GLY A 232 7.75 -8.87 -13.69
N SER A 233 7.71 -7.81 -14.48
CA SER A 233 7.60 -6.45 -13.98
C SER A 233 6.16 -6.17 -13.55
N ILE A 234 5.96 -5.67 -12.33
CA ILE A 234 4.63 -5.22 -11.87
C ILE A 234 4.09 -4.06 -12.72
N VAL A 235 5.00 -3.31 -13.36
CA VAL A 235 4.69 -2.21 -14.28
C VAL A 235 4.06 -2.71 -15.59
N ASP A 236 4.21 -4.00 -15.92
CA ASP A 236 3.64 -4.64 -17.12
C ASP A 236 2.51 -5.62 -16.80
N ALA A 237 2.29 -5.90 -15.51
CA ALA A 237 1.27 -6.80 -15.02
C ALA A 237 -0.18 -6.33 -15.30
N PRO A 238 -1.19 -7.20 -15.25
CA PRO A 238 -2.59 -6.79 -15.27
C PRO A 238 -2.93 -5.66 -14.28
N LEU A 239 -3.93 -4.83 -14.59
CA LEU A 239 -4.29 -3.67 -13.77
C LEU A 239 -4.53 -4.03 -12.30
N VAL A 240 -5.31 -5.08 -12.05
CA VAL A 240 -5.63 -5.54 -10.68
C VAL A 240 -4.38 -5.88 -9.85
N PHE A 241 -3.23 -6.17 -10.48
CA PHE A 241 -1.98 -6.43 -9.76
C PHE A 241 -1.29 -5.10 -9.35
N ARG A 242 -1.43 -4.06 -10.17
CA ARG A 242 -0.88 -2.70 -9.93
C ARG A 242 -1.68 -1.93 -8.90
N GLU A 243 -2.95 -2.29 -8.71
CA GLU A 243 -3.82 -1.74 -7.68
C GLU A 243 -3.35 -2.08 -6.25
N GLY A 244 -2.30 -2.88 -6.09
CA GLY A 244 -1.74 -3.21 -4.78
C GLY A 244 -2.71 -3.99 -3.91
N VAL A 245 -3.00 -3.49 -2.71
CA VAL A 245 -4.03 -4.06 -1.83
C VAL A 245 -5.40 -3.52 -2.26
N SER A 246 -5.92 -4.09 -3.35
CA SER A 246 -7.21 -3.75 -3.96
C SER A 246 -8.43 -4.23 -3.15
N CYS A 247 -9.64 -3.89 -3.57
CA CYS A 247 -10.90 -4.24 -2.91
C CYS A 247 -11.01 -5.74 -2.65
N VAL A 248 -10.71 -6.56 -3.67
CA VAL A 248 -10.78 -8.02 -3.61
C VAL A 248 -9.75 -8.61 -2.63
N ALA A 249 -8.62 -7.94 -2.41
CA ALA A 249 -7.62 -8.42 -1.47
C ALA A 249 -8.15 -8.48 -0.03
N CYS A 250 -9.16 -7.66 0.29
CA CYS A 250 -9.84 -7.72 1.58
C CYS A 250 -11.22 -8.38 1.51
N HIS A 251 -12.04 -8.00 0.53
CA HIS A 251 -13.44 -8.40 0.44
C HIS A 251 -13.70 -9.73 -0.26
N ARG A 252 -12.64 -10.45 -0.69
CA ARG A 252 -12.72 -11.84 -1.17
C ARG A 252 -11.97 -12.81 -0.24
N VAL A 253 -11.79 -12.46 1.03
CA VAL A 253 -11.20 -13.35 2.05
C VAL A 253 -12.32 -13.87 2.94
N LYS A 254 -12.50 -15.20 2.98
CA LYS A 254 -13.57 -15.86 3.77
C LYS A 254 -13.09 -16.60 5.01
N GLU A 255 -11.78 -16.78 5.15
CA GLU A 255 -11.15 -17.51 6.25
C GLU A 255 -10.47 -16.55 7.22
N ALA A 256 -10.44 -16.92 8.50
CA ALA A 256 -9.74 -16.14 9.51
C ALA A 256 -8.26 -16.48 9.53
N TYR A 257 -7.41 -15.46 9.45
CA TYR A 257 -5.96 -15.60 9.44
C TYR A 257 -5.31 -14.90 10.64
N GLY A 258 -4.25 -15.49 11.16
CA GLY A 258 -3.42 -14.91 12.21
C GLY A 258 -2.12 -14.34 11.65
N ARG A 259 -0.99 -14.69 12.29
CA ARG A 259 0.35 -14.31 11.81
C ARG A 259 0.77 -15.24 10.68
N VAL A 260 0.61 -14.79 9.45
CA VAL A 260 0.89 -15.59 8.24
C VAL A 260 1.72 -14.83 7.20
N ASN A 261 2.37 -13.70 7.54
CA ASN A 261 3.19 -12.92 6.60
C ASN A 261 2.49 -12.68 5.23
N GLY A 262 1.20 -12.35 5.23
CA GLY A 262 0.40 -12.12 4.02
C GLY A 262 -0.06 -13.37 3.25
N GLU A 263 0.26 -14.60 3.68
CA GLU A 263 -0.31 -15.84 3.10
C GLU A 263 -1.79 -15.94 3.49
N ARG A 264 -2.66 -15.35 2.68
CA ARG A 264 -4.11 -15.48 2.81
C ARG A 264 -4.72 -15.80 1.47
N ARG A 265 -5.67 -16.74 1.45
CA ARG A 265 -6.43 -17.07 0.25
C ARG A 265 -7.40 -15.95 -0.08
N ILE A 266 -7.39 -15.52 -1.34
CA ILE A 266 -8.39 -14.64 -1.92
C ILE A 266 -9.23 -15.54 -2.82
N GLU A 267 -10.54 -15.55 -2.63
CA GLU A 267 -11.46 -16.34 -3.45
C GLU A 267 -11.48 -15.78 -4.87
N PRO A 268 -11.14 -16.58 -5.90
CA PRO A 268 -11.29 -16.16 -7.28
C PRO A 268 -12.77 -16.16 -7.66
N GLY A 269 -13.14 -15.28 -8.57
CA GLY A 269 -14.45 -15.26 -9.19
C GLY A 269 -14.77 -13.91 -9.83
N PRO A 270 -15.79 -13.90 -10.72
CA PRO A 270 -16.19 -12.69 -11.42
C PRO A 270 -16.85 -11.70 -10.47
N ILE A 271 -17.19 -10.51 -10.98
CA ILE A 271 -17.84 -9.45 -10.19
C ILE A 271 -19.09 -9.95 -9.46
N GLN A 272 -19.81 -10.92 -10.05
CA GLN A 272 -21.02 -11.49 -9.49
C GLN A 272 -20.79 -12.40 -8.28
N ALA A 273 -19.60 -12.97 -8.11
CA ALA A 273 -19.38 -13.88 -6.98
C ALA A 273 -19.56 -13.13 -5.62
N PRO A 274 -19.78 -13.84 -4.48
CA PRO A 274 -19.99 -13.21 -3.18
C PRO A 274 -18.81 -12.40 -2.62
N VAL A 275 -19.11 -11.28 -1.95
CA VAL A 275 -18.12 -10.46 -1.23
C VAL A 275 -18.33 -10.53 0.28
N TYR A 276 -17.24 -10.40 1.03
CA TYR A 276 -17.22 -10.54 2.48
C TYR A 276 -17.04 -9.17 3.14
N GLY A 277 -17.93 -8.82 4.06
CA GLY A 277 -17.98 -7.52 4.73
C GLY A 277 -18.10 -7.64 6.24
N ASN A 278 -18.05 -6.51 6.95
CA ASN A 278 -18.31 -6.45 8.39
C ASN A 278 -19.81 -6.63 8.74
N ILE A 279 -20.64 -6.90 7.74
CA ILE A 279 -22.10 -6.90 7.74
C ILE A 279 -22.64 -7.91 6.74
N GLY A 280 -23.90 -8.26 6.88
CA GLY A 280 -24.62 -9.10 5.91
C GLY A 280 -25.04 -8.34 4.64
N GLY A 281 -25.73 -9.05 3.76
CA GLY A 281 -26.05 -8.63 2.40
C GLY A 281 -27.35 -7.85 2.24
N ASP A 282 -27.92 -7.24 3.29
CA ASP A 282 -29.23 -6.58 3.21
C ASP A 282 -29.32 -5.51 2.11
N GLY A 283 -28.26 -4.72 1.92
CA GLY A 283 -28.18 -3.73 0.84
C GLY A 283 -28.16 -4.38 -0.54
N VAL A 284 -27.46 -5.51 -0.68
CA VAL A 284 -27.45 -6.30 -1.92
C VAL A 284 -28.83 -6.87 -2.20
N ALA A 285 -29.47 -7.47 -1.20
CA ALA A 285 -30.81 -8.02 -1.32
C ALA A 285 -31.84 -6.95 -1.71
N ARG A 286 -31.75 -5.74 -1.16
CA ARG A 286 -32.58 -4.59 -1.55
C ARG A 286 -32.32 -4.16 -3.00
N ALA A 287 -31.07 -4.02 -3.39
CA ALA A 287 -30.71 -3.64 -4.75
C ALA A 287 -31.24 -4.68 -5.77
N ILE A 288 -31.07 -5.97 -5.48
CA ILE A 288 -31.58 -7.09 -6.30
C ILE A 288 -33.12 -7.08 -6.37
N ALA A 289 -33.81 -6.87 -5.25
CA ALA A 289 -35.27 -6.82 -5.21
C ALA A 289 -35.85 -5.69 -6.08
N ASP A 290 -35.11 -4.60 -6.25
CA ASP A 290 -35.49 -3.44 -7.07
C ASP A 290 -34.57 -3.26 -8.30
N LYS A 291 -34.12 -4.40 -8.88
CA LYS A 291 -33.13 -4.43 -9.97
C LYS A 291 -33.47 -3.55 -11.17
N ASP A 292 -34.76 -3.41 -11.51
CA ASP A 292 -35.17 -2.67 -12.71
C ASP A 292 -35.07 -1.14 -12.51
N ASN A 293 -35.19 -0.70 -11.27
CA ASN A 293 -35.05 0.69 -10.84
C ASN A 293 -33.58 1.11 -10.74
N PHE A 294 -32.74 0.21 -10.21
CA PHE A 294 -31.28 0.37 -10.13
C PHE A 294 -30.54 0.01 -11.42
N LYS A 295 -31.24 -0.54 -12.43
CA LYS A 295 -30.68 -1.01 -13.71
C LYS A 295 -29.58 -2.06 -13.51
N ILE A 296 -29.85 -3.05 -12.67
CA ILE A 296 -28.91 -4.11 -12.30
C ILE A 296 -29.03 -5.32 -13.23
N LYS A 297 -27.87 -5.89 -13.57
CA LYS A 297 -27.71 -7.12 -14.33
C LYS A 297 -27.23 -8.25 -13.41
N LEU A 298 -28.05 -9.29 -13.24
CA LEU A 298 -27.75 -10.44 -12.38
C LEU A 298 -27.17 -11.63 -13.16
N ASP A 299 -27.64 -11.82 -14.39
CA ASP A 299 -27.19 -12.86 -15.29
C ASP A 299 -26.01 -12.33 -16.12
N PRO A 300 -24.79 -12.90 -15.97
CA PRO A 300 -23.63 -12.50 -16.75
C PRO A 300 -23.84 -12.60 -18.27
N THR A 301 -24.73 -13.49 -18.71
CA THR A 301 -25.03 -13.73 -20.13
C THR A 301 -26.03 -12.74 -20.73
N ASP A 302 -26.68 -11.92 -19.88
CA ASP A 302 -27.58 -10.88 -20.36
C ASP A 302 -26.78 -9.80 -21.10
N LYS A 303 -27.20 -9.49 -22.33
CA LYS A 303 -26.58 -8.47 -23.19
C LYS A 303 -27.28 -7.12 -23.10
N LYS A 304 -28.35 -7.01 -22.31
CA LYS A 304 -29.06 -5.75 -22.10
C LYS A 304 -28.18 -4.76 -21.32
N PRO A 305 -28.37 -3.45 -21.54
CA PRO A 305 -27.71 -2.44 -20.73
C PRO A 305 -28.07 -2.59 -19.25
N GLY A 306 -27.06 -2.60 -18.38
CA GLY A 306 -27.26 -2.72 -16.94
C GLY A 306 -25.93 -2.89 -16.21
N GLN A 307 -25.93 -2.52 -14.94
CA GLN A 307 -24.79 -2.58 -14.04
C GLN A 307 -24.67 -3.97 -13.42
N GLU A 308 -23.53 -4.63 -13.58
CA GLU A 308 -23.24 -5.89 -12.91
C GLU A 308 -23.09 -5.69 -11.39
N ILE A 309 -23.52 -6.68 -10.61
CA ILE A 309 -23.46 -6.68 -9.15
C ILE A 309 -23.00 -8.04 -8.64
N HIS A 310 -22.34 -8.06 -7.48
CA HIS A 310 -22.16 -9.28 -6.69
C HIS A 310 -23.50 -9.82 -6.18
N TRP A 311 -23.68 -11.14 -6.22
CA TRP A 311 -24.93 -11.80 -5.85
C TRP A 311 -25.22 -11.74 -4.35
N GLU A 312 -24.18 -11.66 -3.52
CA GLU A 312 -24.32 -11.73 -2.07
C GLU A 312 -23.27 -10.87 -1.36
N GLY A 313 -23.66 -10.32 -0.20
CA GLY A 313 -22.75 -9.80 0.80
C GLY A 313 -22.78 -10.70 2.03
N ILE A 314 -21.65 -11.25 2.43
CA ILE A 314 -21.55 -12.21 3.53
C ILE A 314 -20.84 -11.54 4.71
N LYS A 315 -21.44 -11.63 5.91
CA LYS A 315 -20.79 -11.14 7.12
C LYS A 315 -19.59 -12.01 7.45
N PHE A 316 -18.42 -11.39 7.57
CA PHE A 316 -17.19 -12.00 8.05
C PHE A 316 -16.70 -11.27 9.30
N GLU A 317 -16.77 -11.94 10.45
CA GLU A 317 -16.55 -11.32 11.76
C GLU A 317 -15.16 -10.72 11.90
N GLN A 318 -14.12 -11.44 11.48
CA GLN A 318 -12.74 -10.99 11.67
C GLN A 318 -12.47 -9.64 11.00
N LEU A 319 -13.12 -9.32 9.88
CA LEU A 319 -12.95 -8.02 9.18
C LEU A 319 -13.24 -6.81 10.08
N SER A 320 -14.06 -6.99 11.12
CA SER A 320 -14.39 -5.98 12.13
C SER A 320 -13.40 -5.91 13.29
N GLU A 321 -12.40 -6.78 13.32
CA GLU A 321 -11.42 -6.92 14.41
C GLU A 321 -10.03 -6.46 13.95
N SER A 322 -9.24 -5.93 14.88
CA SER A 322 -7.84 -5.57 14.61
C SER A 322 -7.01 -6.75 14.08
N ALA A 323 -7.40 -7.99 14.41
CA ALA A 323 -6.72 -9.21 13.98
C ALA A 323 -6.73 -9.38 12.45
N TYR A 324 -7.68 -8.78 11.73
CA TYR A 324 -7.70 -8.83 10.27
C TYR A 324 -6.51 -8.13 9.60
N CYS A 325 -5.94 -7.13 10.27
CA CYS A 325 -4.76 -6.41 9.79
C CYS A 325 -3.46 -7.20 10.04
N GLN A 326 -3.49 -8.16 10.97
CA GLN A 326 -2.33 -8.90 11.45
C GLN A 326 -1.55 -9.66 10.36
N PRO A 327 -2.18 -10.31 9.36
CA PRO A 327 -1.44 -11.03 8.31
C PRO A 327 -0.39 -10.15 7.62
N CYS A 328 -0.68 -8.86 7.41
CA CYS A 328 0.23 -7.93 6.73
C CYS A 328 1.02 -7.06 7.72
N HIS A 329 0.43 -6.66 8.86
CA HIS A 329 1.04 -5.75 9.84
C HIS A 329 1.74 -6.45 11.01
N GLN A 330 2.15 -7.71 10.80
CA GLN A 330 2.97 -8.47 11.73
C GLN A 330 3.85 -9.44 10.94
N VAL A 331 5.03 -8.96 10.57
CA VAL A 331 5.96 -9.67 9.69
C VAL A 331 7.16 -10.16 10.47
N VAL A 332 7.41 -11.46 10.39
CA VAL A 332 8.57 -12.12 11.00
C VAL A 332 9.29 -12.94 9.94
N VAL A 333 10.59 -12.74 9.79
CA VAL A 333 11.45 -13.55 8.92
C VAL A 333 12.17 -14.63 9.71
N GLN A 334 12.57 -15.71 9.06
CA GLN A 334 13.41 -16.74 9.68
C GLN A 334 14.79 -16.15 10.01
N PRO A 335 15.37 -16.41 11.21
CA PRO A 335 14.98 -17.40 12.22
C PRO A 335 14.04 -16.89 13.35
N GLY A 336 13.23 -15.87 13.10
CA GLY A 336 12.30 -15.28 14.08
C GLY A 336 12.46 -13.77 14.28
N VAL A 337 13.22 -13.09 13.43
CA VAL A 337 13.45 -11.64 13.50
C VAL A 337 12.20 -10.91 13.02
N GLY A 338 11.64 -10.04 13.85
CA GLY A 338 10.51 -9.19 13.47
C GLY A 338 10.98 -8.07 12.54
N LEU A 339 10.49 -8.06 11.30
CA LEU A 339 10.65 -6.93 10.38
C LEU A 339 9.59 -5.85 10.64
N GLU A 340 8.35 -6.30 10.87
CA GLU A 340 7.24 -5.42 11.24
C GLU A 340 6.52 -6.04 12.45
N VAL A 341 6.44 -5.27 13.55
CA VAL A 341 5.91 -5.76 14.83
C VAL A 341 4.73 -4.94 15.35
N VAL A 342 4.05 -4.23 14.44
CA VAL A 342 2.96 -3.29 14.75
C VAL A 342 1.86 -3.97 15.54
N TRP A 343 1.44 -5.18 15.17
CA TRP A 343 0.45 -5.94 15.95
C TRP A 343 0.89 -6.21 17.39
N ALA A 344 2.12 -6.67 17.61
CA ALA A 344 2.65 -6.93 18.95
C ALA A 344 2.72 -5.64 19.79
N GLN A 345 3.17 -4.54 19.17
CA GLN A 345 3.19 -3.22 19.79
C GLN A 345 1.78 -2.75 20.15
N TYR A 346 0.82 -2.90 19.24
CA TYR A 346 -0.59 -2.59 19.47
C TYR A 346 -1.15 -3.36 20.66
N ARG A 347 -0.96 -4.68 20.72
CA ARG A 347 -1.43 -5.52 21.84
C ARG A 347 -0.85 -5.11 23.19
N ALA A 348 0.41 -4.69 23.21
CA ALA A 348 1.05 -4.19 24.43
C ALA A 348 0.65 -2.74 24.77
N GLY A 349 0.16 -2.00 23.78
CA GLY A 349 -0.11 -0.58 23.84
C GLY A 349 -1.42 -0.19 24.51
N PRO A 350 -1.61 1.12 24.78
CA PRO A 350 -2.79 1.64 25.46
C PRO A 350 -4.08 1.53 24.63
N ALA A 351 -4.00 1.57 23.30
CA ALA A 351 -5.18 1.44 22.44
C ALA A 351 -5.86 0.07 22.61
N CYS A 352 -5.09 -1.02 22.54
CA CYS A 352 -5.62 -2.37 22.77
C CYS A 352 -6.18 -2.53 24.19
N LYS A 353 -5.51 -1.99 25.21
CA LYS A 353 -6.00 -2.02 26.61
C LYS A 353 -7.33 -1.29 26.79
N LYS A 354 -7.62 -0.30 25.95
CA LYS A 354 -8.87 0.47 25.92
C LYS A 354 -9.92 -0.13 24.98
N GLY A 355 -9.63 -1.27 24.32
CA GLY A 355 -10.52 -1.88 23.33
C GLY A 355 -10.65 -1.09 22.02
N ILE A 356 -9.78 -0.12 21.76
CA ILE A 356 -9.76 0.66 20.52
C ILE A 356 -9.10 -0.18 19.43
N ARG A 357 -9.81 -0.44 18.33
CA ARG A 357 -9.33 -1.27 17.22
C ARG A 357 -8.54 -0.48 16.20
N CYS A 358 -7.82 -1.17 15.32
CA CYS A 358 -7.12 -0.56 14.19
C CYS A 358 -8.10 0.28 13.34
N GLN A 359 -9.26 -0.28 13.02
CA GLN A 359 -10.29 0.35 12.20
C GLN A 359 -10.83 1.65 12.81
N ASP A 360 -10.88 1.76 14.14
CA ASP A 360 -11.46 2.94 14.80
C ASP A 360 -10.61 4.20 14.58
N CYS A 361 -9.29 4.06 14.41
CA CYS A 361 -8.37 5.17 14.12
C CYS A 361 -7.99 5.27 12.64
N HIS A 362 -7.79 4.14 11.96
CA HIS A 362 -7.26 4.09 10.59
C HIS A 362 -8.36 4.13 9.53
N MET A 363 -9.59 3.78 9.88
CA MET A 363 -10.77 3.81 9.00
C MET A 363 -11.92 4.64 9.60
N GLY A 364 -11.61 5.44 10.62
CA GLY A 364 -12.58 6.29 11.32
C GLY A 364 -12.85 7.60 10.59
N LEU A 365 -13.68 8.44 11.20
CA LEU A 365 -14.00 9.79 10.71
C LEU A 365 -12.78 10.71 10.73
N VAL A 366 -11.96 10.63 11.78
CA VAL A 366 -10.83 11.55 12.00
C VAL A 366 -9.52 10.76 11.94
N PRO A 367 -8.57 11.16 11.09
CA PRO A 367 -7.28 10.47 10.98
C PRO A 367 -6.60 10.23 12.31
N GLY A 368 -6.34 8.96 12.63
CA GLY A 368 -5.59 8.55 13.82
C GLY A 368 -6.35 8.70 15.15
N LYS A 369 -7.62 9.08 15.15
CA LYS A 369 -8.43 9.28 16.36
C LYS A 369 -9.68 8.39 16.36
N PRO A 370 -9.99 7.70 17.47
CA PRO A 370 -11.15 6.81 17.58
C PRO A 370 -12.44 7.62 17.86
N LEU A 371 -12.80 8.52 16.96
CA LEU A 371 -13.92 9.46 17.11
C LEU A 371 -15.17 9.03 16.33
N GLY A 372 -15.32 7.73 16.10
CA GLY A 372 -16.44 7.17 15.36
C GLY A 372 -16.23 7.17 13.85
N PHE A 373 -17.34 7.10 13.12
CA PHE A 373 -17.38 6.85 11.69
C PHE A 373 -18.40 7.77 11.03
N GLU A 374 -18.21 8.04 9.75
CA GLU A 374 -19.24 8.65 8.93
C GLU A 374 -20.39 7.68 8.69
N TYR A 375 -21.53 8.22 8.28
CA TYR A 375 -22.67 7.46 7.80
C TYR A 375 -23.05 7.98 6.42
N GLY A 376 -23.46 7.08 5.53
CA GLY A 376 -23.85 7.42 4.16
C GLY A 376 -24.39 6.21 3.41
N ALA A 377 -24.59 6.38 2.11
CA ALA A 377 -25.02 5.33 1.21
C ALA A 377 -24.04 4.13 1.21
N ALA A 378 -24.58 2.91 1.22
CA ALA A 378 -23.80 1.70 0.99
C ALA A 378 -23.25 1.64 -0.45
N ALA A 379 -24.06 2.07 -1.41
CA ALA A 379 -23.73 2.14 -2.82
C ALA A 379 -24.57 3.23 -3.49
N GLU A 380 -24.07 3.74 -4.61
CA GLU A 380 -24.79 4.65 -5.50
C GLU A 380 -24.75 4.09 -6.91
N MET A 381 -25.90 3.86 -7.52
CA MET A 381 -25.99 3.31 -8.86
C MET A 381 -27.18 3.91 -9.60
N ASN A 382 -26.98 4.28 -10.86
CA ASN A 382 -27.98 4.97 -11.68
C ASN A 382 -28.58 6.23 -10.98
N GLY A 383 -27.73 6.99 -10.29
CA GLY A 383 -28.12 8.20 -9.55
C GLY A 383 -28.97 7.97 -8.31
N LYS A 384 -29.05 6.72 -7.82
CA LYS A 384 -29.85 6.32 -6.65
C LYS A 384 -28.96 5.70 -5.60
N SER A 385 -29.27 5.96 -4.34
CA SER A 385 -28.55 5.43 -3.21
C SER A 385 -29.19 4.14 -2.69
N VAL A 386 -28.34 3.21 -2.27
CA VAL A 386 -28.72 2.03 -1.49
C VAL A 386 -28.29 2.32 -0.05
N ASP A 387 -29.23 2.30 0.90
CA ASP A 387 -29.00 2.45 2.35
C ASP A 387 -28.25 3.71 2.76
N GLU A 388 -28.94 4.84 2.79
CA GLU A 388 -28.33 6.15 3.07
C GLU A 388 -27.80 6.33 4.51
N ASN A 389 -28.20 5.47 5.44
CA ASN A 389 -27.79 5.57 6.84
C ASN A 389 -26.93 4.37 7.27
N ARG A 390 -25.87 4.11 6.50
CA ARG A 390 -24.96 3.01 6.77
C ARG A 390 -23.62 3.52 7.29
N LYS A 391 -23.07 2.84 8.31
CA LYS A 391 -21.71 3.10 8.80
C LYS A 391 -20.73 3.03 7.62
N HIS A 392 -20.04 4.11 7.37
CA HIS A 392 -19.00 4.26 6.37
C HIS A 392 -17.63 4.20 7.04
N SER A 393 -16.92 3.09 6.83
CA SER A 393 -15.51 2.98 7.20
C SER A 393 -14.69 3.66 6.11
N ASN A 394 -13.85 4.63 6.48
CA ASN A 394 -13.02 5.34 5.52
C ASN A 394 -11.91 4.41 4.96
N HIS A 395 -11.77 4.35 3.63
CA HIS A 395 -10.81 3.47 2.95
C HIS A 395 -9.49 4.16 2.56
N MET A 396 -9.17 5.32 3.14
CA MET A 396 -7.84 5.93 3.05
C MET A 396 -6.79 5.15 3.86
N PHE A 397 -7.24 4.39 4.87
CA PHE A 397 -6.38 3.66 5.81
C PHE A 397 -5.30 4.56 6.41
N PHE A 398 -5.72 5.59 7.15
CA PHE A 398 -4.86 6.71 7.56
C PHE A 398 -3.53 6.25 8.14
N GLY A 399 -2.43 6.55 7.47
CA GLY A 399 -1.09 6.22 7.92
C GLY A 399 -0.10 7.29 7.46
N PRO A 400 1.14 7.26 7.97
CA PRO A 400 2.20 8.11 7.45
C PRO A 400 2.51 7.65 6.01
N GLY A 401 2.16 8.46 5.01
CA GLY A 401 2.43 8.10 3.62
C GLY A 401 2.29 9.30 2.69
N ASN A 402 3.32 9.53 1.89
CA ASN A 402 3.27 10.41 0.72
C ASN A 402 3.79 9.61 -0.47
N SER A 403 3.09 9.69 -1.59
CA SER A 403 3.59 9.09 -2.83
C SER A 403 4.79 9.88 -3.36
N ILE A 404 5.79 9.16 -3.84
CA ILE A 404 6.89 9.72 -4.65
C ILE A 404 6.82 9.25 -6.10
N ALA A 405 5.78 8.50 -6.47
CA ALA A 405 5.56 8.11 -7.85
C ALA A 405 5.20 9.33 -8.70
N HIS A 406 5.40 9.17 -10.01
CA HIS A 406 4.90 10.13 -10.98
C HIS A 406 3.38 10.34 -10.80
N PRO A 407 2.86 11.58 -10.82
CA PRO A 407 1.45 11.85 -10.54
C PRO A 407 0.47 11.22 -11.53
N GLY A 408 0.93 10.91 -12.75
CA GLY A 408 0.16 10.12 -13.73
C GLY A 408 0.10 8.61 -13.43
N VAL A 409 0.99 8.11 -12.57
CA VAL A 409 1.02 6.71 -12.12
C VAL A 409 0.23 6.53 -10.83
N PHE A 410 0.34 7.48 -9.90
CA PHE A 410 -0.40 7.47 -8.63
C PHE A 410 -0.76 8.89 -8.18
N PRO A 411 -1.99 9.16 -7.69
CA PRO A 411 -3.04 8.21 -7.34
C PRO A 411 -3.65 7.48 -8.54
N HIS A 412 -4.22 6.30 -8.32
CA HIS A 412 -4.88 5.55 -9.40
C HIS A 412 -5.97 6.41 -10.01
N ASN A 413 -6.01 6.53 -11.34
CA ASN A 413 -6.97 7.37 -12.05
C ASN A 413 -7.33 6.70 -13.37
N GLU A 414 -8.60 6.41 -13.60
CA GLU A 414 -9.06 5.78 -14.85
C GLU A 414 -8.63 6.57 -16.09
N LYS A 415 -8.59 7.91 -16.00
CA LYS A 415 -8.12 8.77 -17.09
C LYS A 415 -6.64 8.59 -17.38
N SER A 416 -5.83 8.19 -16.40
CA SER A 416 -4.40 8.00 -16.59
C SER A 416 -4.06 6.70 -17.32
N TYR A 417 -4.98 5.73 -17.37
CA TYR A 417 -4.78 4.45 -18.04
C TYR A 417 -4.70 4.54 -19.57
N ARG A 418 -4.99 5.70 -20.16
CA ARG A 418 -4.76 5.97 -21.58
C ARG A 418 -3.29 5.81 -21.97
N TRP A 419 -2.37 6.11 -21.05
CA TRP A 419 -0.93 5.97 -21.28
C TRP A 419 -0.35 4.88 -20.40
N THR A 420 0.69 4.21 -20.91
CA THR A 420 1.45 3.24 -20.12
C THR A 420 2.21 3.93 -18.99
N ILE A 421 2.63 3.16 -17.99
CA ILE A 421 3.46 3.72 -16.91
C ILE A 421 4.79 4.24 -17.48
N ASP A 422 5.41 3.56 -18.45
CA ASP A 422 6.66 4.03 -19.07
C ASP A 422 6.45 5.37 -19.79
N GLN A 423 5.35 5.53 -20.53
CA GLN A 423 4.99 6.81 -21.13
C GLN A 423 4.82 7.89 -20.05
N TRP A 424 4.16 7.58 -18.94
CA TRP A 424 4.06 8.52 -17.82
C TRP A 424 5.41 8.87 -17.20
N LEU A 425 6.34 7.91 -17.10
CA LEU A 425 7.69 8.18 -16.58
C LEU A 425 8.52 9.05 -17.52
N GLU A 426 8.21 9.06 -18.81
CA GLU A 426 8.77 9.97 -19.82
C GLU A 426 8.13 11.37 -19.83
N TYR A 427 6.97 11.56 -19.19
CA TYR A 427 6.25 12.82 -19.18
C TYR A 427 6.82 13.81 -18.16
N ASP A 428 7.48 14.88 -18.62
CA ASP A 428 8.08 15.86 -17.72
C ASP A 428 7.09 16.96 -17.28
N TRP A 429 6.21 16.60 -16.35
CA TRP A 429 5.27 17.53 -15.75
C TRP A 429 5.93 18.66 -14.94
N ARG A 430 7.17 18.45 -14.45
CA ARG A 430 7.92 19.45 -13.66
C ARG A 430 8.46 20.57 -14.53
N MET A 431 8.81 20.26 -15.77
CA MET A 431 9.14 21.25 -16.79
C MET A 431 7.92 22.01 -17.32
N GLY A 432 6.72 21.69 -16.83
CA GLY A 432 5.48 22.37 -17.21
C GLY A 432 4.89 21.87 -18.52
N TRP A 433 5.27 20.68 -19.00
CA TRP A 433 4.68 20.09 -20.21
C TRP A 433 3.15 20.12 -20.14
N GLY A 434 2.52 20.43 -21.27
CA GLY A 434 1.07 20.53 -21.40
C GLY A 434 0.42 21.75 -20.74
N THR A 435 1.17 22.56 -19.99
CA THR A 435 0.63 23.85 -19.50
C THR A 435 0.54 24.87 -20.61
N GLU A 436 -0.43 25.77 -20.54
CA GLU A 436 -0.60 26.83 -21.52
C GLU A 436 0.66 27.68 -21.69
N ALA A 437 1.31 28.05 -20.59
CA ALA A 437 2.54 28.84 -20.60
C ALA A 437 3.70 28.13 -21.31
N PHE A 438 3.92 26.85 -21.04
CA PHE A 438 4.98 26.07 -21.68
C PHE A 438 4.73 25.91 -23.18
N GLU A 439 3.51 25.53 -23.56
CA GLU A 439 3.18 25.28 -24.96
C GLU A 439 3.23 26.57 -25.81
N GLN A 440 2.85 27.72 -25.23
CA GLN A 440 3.00 29.02 -25.90
C GLN A 440 4.48 29.42 -26.06
N ALA A 441 5.30 29.26 -25.03
CA ALA A 441 6.73 29.58 -25.11
C ALA A 441 7.45 28.72 -26.16
N LEU A 442 7.10 27.44 -26.25
CA LEU A 442 7.63 26.52 -27.26
C LEU A 442 7.21 26.94 -28.67
N ALA A 443 5.92 27.26 -28.87
CA ALA A 443 5.40 27.69 -30.16
C ALA A 443 6.00 29.03 -30.63
N GLN A 444 6.36 29.92 -29.68
CA GLN A 444 7.03 31.19 -29.96
C GLN A 444 8.55 31.06 -30.13
N GLY A 445 9.11 29.85 -30.01
CA GLY A 445 10.56 29.62 -30.10
C GLY A 445 11.37 30.21 -28.94
N GLN A 446 10.71 30.55 -27.83
CA GLN A 446 11.37 31.10 -26.63
C GLN A 446 12.08 29.99 -25.83
N ILE A 447 11.59 28.76 -25.93
CA ILE A 447 12.20 27.56 -25.37
C ILE A 447 12.32 26.49 -26.46
N SER A 448 13.26 25.57 -26.27
CA SER A 448 13.43 24.38 -27.12
C SER A 448 13.43 23.14 -26.24
N ALA A 449 12.69 22.11 -26.65
CA ALA A 449 12.58 20.84 -25.95
C ALA A 449 12.50 19.69 -26.96
N ALA A 450 13.12 18.57 -26.62
CA ALA A 450 12.95 17.31 -27.34
C ALA A 450 11.91 16.46 -26.61
N PHE A 451 11.02 15.83 -27.39
CA PHE A 451 9.95 15.00 -26.84
C PHE A 451 10.14 13.54 -27.27
N PRO A 452 9.93 12.59 -26.34
CA PRO A 452 9.73 11.19 -26.69
C PRO A 452 8.54 11.03 -27.66
N PRO A 453 8.46 9.94 -28.45
CA PRO A 453 7.47 9.77 -29.51
C PRO A 453 6.03 10.05 -29.08
N THR A 454 5.63 9.53 -27.92
CA THR A 454 4.30 9.71 -27.32
C THR A 454 3.96 11.18 -27.08
N TRP A 455 4.94 11.98 -26.69
CA TRP A 455 4.76 13.35 -26.21
C TRP A 455 5.10 14.41 -27.26
N THR A 456 5.23 14.03 -28.53
CA THR A 456 5.54 14.96 -29.63
C THR A 456 4.43 15.97 -29.89
N SER A 457 3.16 15.54 -29.77
CA SER A 457 1.99 16.39 -29.95
C SER A 457 1.70 17.27 -28.74
N ALA A 458 1.45 18.56 -28.98
CA ALA A 458 1.02 19.49 -27.93
C ALA A 458 -0.34 19.11 -27.34
N ASP A 459 -1.25 18.54 -28.15
CA ASP A 459 -2.57 18.10 -27.67
C ASP A 459 -2.43 16.93 -26.70
N GLU A 460 -1.53 15.97 -27.01
CA GLU A 460 -1.31 14.81 -26.14
C GLU A 460 -0.70 15.24 -24.80
N ARG A 461 0.24 16.20 -24.81
CA ARG A 461 0.79 16.79 -23.58
C ARG A 461 -0.28 17.52 -22.77
N ARG A 462 -1.14 18.33 -23.41
CA ARG A 462 -2.25 19.03 -22.75
C ARG A 462 -3.25 18.04 -22.14
N ASP A 463 -3.57 16.95 -22.83
CA ASP A 463 -4.47 15.93 -22.33
C ASP A 463 -3.87 15.18 -21.12
N ALA A 464 -2.58 14.85 -21.16
CA ALA A 464 -1.87 14.30 -20.01
C ALA A 464 -1.87 15.27 -18.82
N ARG A 465 -1.64 16.57 -19.07
CA ARG A 465 -1.65 17.60 -18.03
C ARG A 465 -2.99 17.68 -17.29
N LYS A 466 -4.12 17.61 -18.00
CA LYS A 466 -5.48 17.59 -17.43
C LYS A 466 -5.75 16.40 -16.51
N VAL A 467 -4.94 15.34 -16.57
CA VAL A 467 -5.05 14.20 -15.65
C VAL A 467 -4.33 14.47 -14.33
N LEU A 468 -3.30 15.34 -14.34
CA LEU A 468 -2.48 15.67 -13.19
C LEU A 468 -3.05 16.83 -12.37
N ASP A 469 -3.65 17.81 -13.05
CA ASP A 469 -4.37 18.93 -12.43
C ASP A 469 -5.76 18.49 -11.94
#